data_AF-A0A7W1EGX8-F1
#
_entry.id   AF-A0A7W1EGX8-F1
#
_cell.length_a   1.000
_cell.length_b   1.000
_cell.length_c   1.000
_cell.angle_alpha   90.00
_cell.angle_beta   90.00
_cell.angle_gamma   90.00
#
_symmetry.space_group_name_H-M   'P 1'
#
loop_
_entity.id
_entity.type
_entity.pdbx_description
1 polymer ?
#
loop_
_entity_poly.entity_id
_entity_poly.type
_entity_poly.pdbx_seq_one_letter_code
_entity_poly.pdbx_strand_id
1 'polypeptide(L)' 'MKKITIIAVIVSCTLISCKKDRICECKNSNGTYDAGEVTATKMQAKKLCKDLSTSSTQCYLK' A
#
# COMPACT_ATOMS: atom_id res chain seq x y z
N MET A 1 -30.12 -31.90 9.76
CA MET A 1 -28.97 -31.21 10.39
C MET A 1 -27.72 -31.30 9.48
N LYS A 2 -27.69 -30.63 8.31
CA LYS A 2 -26.55 -30.76 7.35
C LYS A 2 -26.23 -29.47 6.56
N LYS A 3 -26.84 -28.32 6.88
CA LYS A 3 -26.71 -27.08 6.07
C LYS A 3 -25.87 -25.97 6.71
N ILE A 4 -25.38 -26.17 7.93
CA ILE A 4 -24.74 -25.10 8.72
C ILE A 4 -23.21 -25.05 8.49
N THR A 5 -22.61 -26.12 7.96
CA THR A 5 -21.15 -26.25 7.87
C THR A 5 -20.51 -25.49 6.70
N ILE A 6 -21.30 -25.04 5.71
CA ILE A 6 -20.75 -24.43 4.49
C ILE A 6 -20.38 -22.94 4.68
N ILE A 7 -20.97 -22.27 5.68
CA ILE A 7 -20.78 -20.83 5.90
C ILE A 7 -19.43 -20.53 6.58
N ALA A 8 -18.83 -21.50 7.29
CA ALA A 8 -17.59 -21.31 8.05
C ALA A 8 -16.32 -21.20 7.17
N VAL A 9 -16.36 -21.68 5.91
CA VAL A 9 -15.18 -21.73 5.03
C VAL A 9 -14.94 -20.42 4.26
N ILE A 10 -15.96 -19.56 4.13
CA ILE A 10 -15.86 -18.33 3.33
C ILE A 10 -15.18 -17.19 4.12
N VAL A 11 -15.14 -17.27 5.45
CA VAL A 11 -14.61 -16.22 6.33
C VAL A 11 -13.08 -16.27 6.47
N SER A 12 -12.43 -17.37 6.08
CA SER A 12 -10.97 -17.57 6.23
C SER A 12 -10.12 -16.92 5.13
N CYS A 13 -10.72 -16.35 4.08
CA CYS A 13 -10.01 -15.54 3.09
C CYS A 13 -9.77 -14.08 3.56
N THR A 14 -9.94 -13.80 4.85
CA THR A 14 -9.66 -12.48 5.40
C THR A 14 -8.14 -12.22 5.42
N LEU A 15 -7.70 -11.50 4.38
CA LEU A 15 -6.72 -10.43 4.50
C LEU A 15 -5.30 -10.88 4.89
N ILE A 16 -4.72 -11.84 4.16
CA ILE A 16 -3.25 -11.84 4.01
C ILE A 16 -2.90 -10.62 3.16
N SER A 17 -2.91 -9.46 3.81
CA SER A 17 -2.44 -8.21 3.26
C SER A 17 -0.93 -8.36 3.16
N CYS A 18 -0.46 -9.00 2.09
CA CYS A 18 0.95 -9.22 1.81
C CYS A 18 1.64 -7.86 1.78
N LYS A 19 2.33 -7.53 2.88
CA LYS A 19 3.26 -6.41 2.91
C LYS A 19 4.41 -6.79 1.99
N LYS A 20 4.78 -5.85 1.14
CA LYS A 20 5.94 -5.96 0.26
C LYS A 20 6.68 -4.65 0.36
N ASP A 21 7.97 -4.70 0.11
CA ASP A 21 8.78 -3.50 -0.03
C ASP A 21 8.33 -2.77 -1.30
N ARG A 22 8.08 -1.48 -1.15
CA ARG A 22 7.63 -0.60 -2.21
C ARG A 22 8.42 0.68 -2.16
N ILE A 23 8.77 1.22 -3.32
CA ILE A 23 9.51 2.47 -3.41
C ILE A 23 8.53 3.63 -3.53
N CYS A 24 8.73 4.68 -2.74
CA CYS A 24 8.09 5.97 -2.94
C CYS A 24 8.95 6.79 -3.91
N GLU A 25 8.34 7.28 -4.98
CA GLU A 25 8.97 8.17 -5.94
C GLU A 25 8.39 9.57 -5.75
N CYS A 26 9.26 10.57 -5.64
CA CYS A 26 8.89 11.97 -5.47
C CYS A 26 9.33 12.78 -6.69
N LYS A 27 8.50 13.76 -7.04
CA LYS A 27 8.71 14.67 -8.16
C LYS A 27 8.60 16.12 -7.71
N ASN A 28 9.58 16.93 -8.07
CA ASN A 28 9.56 18.39 -7.90
C ASN A 28 10.01 19.09 -9.19
N SER A 29 10.26 20.40 -9.13
CA SER A 29 10.74 21.20 -10.27
C SER A 29 12.08 20.75 -10.84
N ASN A 30 12.89 20.04 -10.05
CA ASN A 30 14.24 19.63 -10.41
C ASN A 30 14.29 18.22 -10.99
N GLY A 31 13.21 17.44 -10.86
CA GLY A 31 13.10 16.10 -11.43
C GLY A 31 12.39 15.11 -10.52
N THR A 32 12.61 13.84 -10.82
CA THR A 32 12.01 12.70 -10.12
C THR A 32 13.11 11.92 -9.40
N TYR A 33 12.87 11.50 -8.16
CA TYR A 33 13.82 10.76 -7.33
C TYR A 33 13.13 9.75 -6.41
N ASP A 34 13.82 8.67 -6.06
CA ASP A 34 13.34 7.69 -5.10
C ASP A 34 13.53 8.24 -3.67
N ALA A 35 12.43 8.38 -2.92
CA ALA A 35 12.40 8.97 -1.58
C ALA A 35 12.52 7.94 -0.44
N GLY A 36 12.57 6.65 -0.78
CA GLY A 36 12.78 5.55 0.16
C GLY A 36 11.84 4.37 -0.07
N GLU A 37 12.06 3.32 0.72
CA GLU A 37 11.26 2.09 0.71
C GLU A 37 10.30 2.02 1.90
N VAL A 38 9.09 1.51 1.65
CA VAL A 38 8.07 1.27 2.67
C VAL A 38 7.55 -0.16 2.58
N THR A 39 7.65 -0.90 3.67
CA THR A 39 7.15 -2.28 3.77
C THR A 39 5.69 -2.27 4.24
N ALA A 40 4.77 -2.14 3.30
CA ALA A 40 3.35 -2.05 3.62
C ALA A 40 2.45 -2.68 2.55
N THR A 41 1.16 -2.75 2.83
CA THR A 41 0.16 -3.11 1.81
C THR A 41 0.13 -2.03 0.74
N LYS A 42 -0.27 -2.36 -0.50
CA LYS A 42 -0.34 -1.37 -1.60
C LYS A 42 -1.14 -0.11 -1.22
N MET A 43 -2.24 -0.29 -0.48
CA MET A 43 -3.09 0.81 -0.02
C MET A 43 -2.38 1.68 1.04
N GLN A 44 -1.73 1.05 2.02
CA GLN A 44 -0.99 1.76 3.06
C GLN A 44 0.24 2.46 2.49
N ALA A 45 1.02 1.78 1.63
CA ALA A 45 2.20 2.35 0.98
C ALA A 45 1.84 3.58 0.14
N LYS A 46 0.73 3.56 -0.61
CA LYS A 46 0.23 4.75 -1.32
C LYS A 46 -0.06 5.92 -0.40
N LYS A 47 -0.64 5.66 0.78
CA LYS A 47 -0.93 6.72 1.76
C LYS A 47 0.36 7.28 2.33
N LEU A 48 1.27 6.41 2.78
CA LEU A 48 2.57 6.80 3.31
C LEU A 48 3.39 7.62 2.30
N CYS A 49 3.48 7.17 1.04
CA CYS A 49 4.18 7.94 0.01
C CYS A 49 3.51 9.29 -0.24
N LYS A 50 2.17 9.37 -0.21
CA LYS A 50 1.47 10.66 -0.37
C LYS A 50 1.69 11.61 0.79
N ASP A 51 1.78 11.10 2.02
CA ASP A 51 2.03 11.90 3.22
C ASP A 51 3.44 12.54 3.20
N LEU A 52 4.37 12.03 2.37
CA LEU A 52 5.67 12.67 2.10
C LEU A 52 5.58 13.86 1.14
N SER A 53 4.44 14.08 0.50
CA SER A 53 4.26 15.19 -0.43
C SER A 53 4.18 16.52 0.32
N THR A 54 4.84 17.53 -0.21
CA THR A 54 4.77 18.91 0.26
C THR A 54 4.20 19.81 -0.83
N SER A 55 4.07 21.11 -0.57
CA SER A 55 3.59 22.09 -1.56
C SER A 55 4.47 22.16 -2.81
N SER A 56 5.76 21.80 -2.72
CA SER A 56 6.72 21.83 -3.83
C SER A 56 7.12 20.45 -4.35
N THR A 57 6.74 19.37 -3.67
CA THR A 57 7.17 17.99 -3.98
C THR A 57 5.96 17.06 -3.94
N GLN A 58 5.71 16.33 -5.02
CA GLN A 58 4.61 15.37 -5.14
C GLN A 58 5.16 13.94 -5.10
N CYS A 59 4.70 13.15 -4.14
CA CYS A 59 5.21 11.80 -3.91
C CYS A 59 4.13 10.74 -4.15
N TYR A 60 4.53 9.64 -4.78
CA TYR A 60 3.64 8.55 -5.18
C TYR A 60 4.33 7.19 -5.05
N LEU A 61 3.51 6.14 -4.99
CA LEU A 61 4.01 4.77 -4.99
C LEU A 61 4.45 4.38 -6.41
N LYS A 62 5.69 3.93 -6.56
CA LYS A 62 6.24 3.37 -7.81
C LYS A 62 5.69 1.97 -8.10
#